data_AF-M0FBR5-F1
#
_entry.id   AF-M0FBR5-F1
#
_cell.length_a   1.000
_cell.length_b   1.000
_cell.length_c   1.000
_cell.angle_alpha   90.00
_cell.angle_beta   90.00
_cell.angle_gamma   90.00
#
_symmetry.space_group_name_H-M   'P 1'
#
loop_
_entity.id
_entity.type
_entity.pdbx_description
1 polymer ?
#
loop_
_entity_poly.entity_id
_entity_poly.type
_entity_poly.pdbx_seq_one_letter_code
_entity_poly.pdbx_strand_id
1 'polypeptide(L)'
;MPEDRSLDDFAEANDVDGTSAETGSDGAEGDAADSDGTDADAADGPTDTAAVDPAVATSTWHADGAACDRCGERVERRWRDEADFVCADCASW
;
A
#
# COMPACT_ATOMS: atom_id res chain seq x y z
N MET A 1 -13.97 16.29 12.40
CA MET A 1 -13.36 15.06 11.87
C MET A 1 -11.86 15.24 11.99
N PRO A 2 -11.12 14.38 12.70
CA PRO A 2 -9.67 14.39 12.60
C PRO A 2 -9.31 14.19 11.13
N GLU A 3 -8.39 15.00 10.63
CA GLU A 3 -7.92 14.91 9.26
C GLU A 3 -7.30 13.52 9.03
N ASP A 4 -7.62 12.89 7.92
CA ASP A 4 -7.04 11.60 7.55
C ASP A 4 -5.50 11.73 7.55
N ARG A 5 -4.83 10.79 8.20
CA ARG A 5 -3.36 10.74 8.21
C ARG A 5 -2.86 10.64 6.78
N SER A 6 -1.96 11.56 6.41
CA SER A 6 -1.32 11.55 5.09
C SER A 6 -0.55 10.25 4.90
N LEU A 7 -0.52 9.74 3.67
CA LEU A 7 0.21 8.51 3.33
C LEU A 7 1.70 8.57 3.73
N ASP A 8 2.30 9.76 3.76
CA ASP A 8 3.66 10.00 4.28
C ASP A 8 3.85 9.59 5.75
N ASP A 9 2.86 9.74 6.64
CA ASP A 9 2.95 9.34 8.05
C ASP A 9 3.10 7.81 8.18
N PHE A 10 2.43 7.06 7.31
CA PHE A 10 2.55 5.60 7.25
C PHE A 10 3.86 5.13 6.63
N ALA A 11 4.42 5.90 5.69
CA ALA A 11 5.74 5.61 5.13
C ALA A 11 6.84 5.89 6.17
N GLU A 12 6.75 7.01 6.89
CA GLU A 12 7.70 7.40 7.93
C GLU A 12 7.68 6.43 9.13
N ALA A 13 6.50 5.86 9.45
CA ALA A 13 6.37 4.83 10.48
C ALA A 13 7.07 3.48 10.15
N ASN A 14 7.40 3.23 8.88
CA ASN A 14 8.16 2.04 8.47
C ASN A 14 9.67 2.31 8.33
N ASP A 15 10.08 3.58 8.24
CA ASP A 15 11.48 4.04 8.15
C ASP A 15 12.10 4.38 9.51
N VAL A 16 11.33 4.31 10.61
CA VAL A 16 11.86 4.39 11.97
C VAL A 16 12.49 3.06 12.37
N ASP A 17 13.77 2.93 12.02
CA ASP A 17 14.70 1.99 12.65
C ASP A 17 14.55 2.02 14.19
N GLY A 18 13.90 1.00 14.74
CA GLY A 18 14.27 0.40 16.01
C GLY A 18 14.19 1.20 17.31
N THR A 19 13.42 2.30 17.45
CA THR A 19 13.30 2.98 18.76
C THR A 19 11.87 3.18 19.26
N SER A 20 11.20 2.09 19.64
CA SER A 20 10.21 2.16 20.72
C SER A 20 10.96 2.34 22.05
N ALA A 21 11.13 3.57 22.49
CA ALA A 21 11.70 3.89 23.80
C ALA A 21 10.67 4.61 24.68
N GLU A 22 9.66 3.87 25.14
CA GLU A 22 8.98 4.19 26.39
C GLU A 22 9.82 3.64 27.55
N THR A 23 10.91 4.31 27.90
CA THR A 23 11.63 4.04 29.15
C THR A 23 12.13 5.34 29.78
N GLY A 24 11.44 5.77 30.83
CA GLY A 24 12.06 6.63 31.82
C GLY A 24 13.20 5.87 32.50
N SER A 25 14.42 6.38 32.36
CA SER A 25 15.49 6.17 33.35
C SER A 25 16.64 7.10 33.06
N ASP A 26 17.05 7.77 34.13
CA ASP A 26 18.17 8.67 34.29
C ASP A 26 19.49 8.12 33.72
N GLY A 27 20.32 9.06 33.28
CA GLY A 27 21.39 8.80 32.30
C GLY A 27 22.62 8.04 32.76
N ALA A 28 23.47 7.77 31.78
CA ALA A 28 24.91 7.59 31.91
C ALA A 28 25.52 7.63 30.51
N GLU A 29 26.58 8.41 30.38
CA GLU A 29 27.41 8.55 29.20
C GLU A 29 28.26 7.29 29.00
N GLY A 30 28.51 6.85 27.76
CA GLY A 30 29.53 5.84 27.52
C GLY A 30 29.44 5.07 26.21
N ASP A 31 30.42 5.36 25.36
CA ASP A 31 31.14 4.41 24.51
C ASP A 31 30.55 4.07 23.13
N ALA A 32 31.13 4.75 22.13
CA ALA A 32 31.18 4.28 20.76
C ALA A 32 32.03 3.00 20.69
N ALA A 33 31.36 1.85 20.55
CA ALA A 33 31.99 0.60 20.15
C ALA A 33 31.42 0.17 18.79
N ASP A 34 32.22 0.46 17.76
CA ASP A 34 32.26 -0.25 16.49
C ASP A 34 32.28 -1.76 16.72
N SER A 35 31.24 -2.48 16.27
CA SER A 35 31.35 -3.90 15.95
C SER A 35 30.19 -4.38 15.09
N ASP A 36 30.56 -4.59 13.83
CA ASP A 36 30.05 -5.59 12.91
C ASP A 36 28.67 -5.33 12.32
N GLY A 37 28.71 -4.62 11.19
CA GLY A 37 27.74 -4.81 10.12
C GLY A 37 27.74 -6.26 9.68
N THR A 38 26.97 -7.09 10.38
CA THR A 38 26.34 -8.25 9.78
C THR A 38 25.25 -7.70 8.89
N ASP A 39 25.66 -7.38 7.66
CA ASP A 39 24.85 -7.62 6.48
C ASP A 39 24.44 -9.09 6.54
N ALA A 40 23.36 -9.36 7.28
CA ALA A 40 22.62 -10.58 7.12
C ALA A 40 21.99 -10.44 5.74
N ASP A 41 22.80 -10.75 4.73
CA ASP A 41 22.44 -11.08 3.37
C ASP A 41 21.24 -12.01 3.51
N ALA A 42 20.06 -11.41 3.56
CA ALA A 42 18.80 -12.10 3.62
C ALA A 42 18.80 -12.82 2.30
N ALA A 43 19.20 -14.10 2.35
CA ALA A 43 19.25 -14.91 1.18
C ALA A 43 17.83 -14.94 0.62
N ASP A 44 17.57 -14.05 -0.33
CA ASP A 44 16.55 -14.11 -1.36
C ASP A 44 16.89 -15.33 -2.25
N GLY A 45 17.03 -16.50 -1.62
CA GLY A 45 16.83 -17.76 -2.29
C GLY A 45 15.43 -17.71 -2.87
N PRO A 46 15.22 -18.22 -4.10
CA PRO A 46 13.91 -18.19 -4.72
C PRO A 46 12.92 -18.85 -3.77
N THR A 47 12.11 -18.04 -3.11
CA THR A 47 10.94 -18.52 -2.40
C THR A 47 10.10 -19.14 -3.50
N ASP A 48 9.88 -20.45 -3.41
CA ASP A 48 8.95 -21.20 -4.26
C ASP A 48 7.55 -20.68 -3.97
N THR A 49 7.30 -19.46 -4.42
CA THR A 49 6.00 -18.83 -4.41
C THR A 49 5.35 -19.40 -5.64
N ALA A 50 4.70 -20.57 -5.47
CA ALA A 50 3.92 -21.17 -6.54
C ALA A 50 3.10 -20.07 -7.22
N ALA A 51 3.23 -19.95 -8.54
CA ALA A 51 2.57 -18.89 -9.28
C ALA A 51 1.05 -18.99 -9.06
N VAL A 52 0.51 -18.07 -8.26
CA VAL A 52 -0.93 -17.96 -8.04
C VAL A 52 -1.54 -17.11 -9.15
N ASP A 53 -2.77 -17.46 -9.54
CA ASP A 53 -3.54 -16.64 -10.46
C ASP A 53 -3.89 -15.30 -9.79
N PRO A 54 -3.54 -14.15 -10.39
CA PRO A 54 -3.88 -12.86 -9.83
C PRO A 54 -5.40 -12.64 -9.84
N ALA A 55 -5.92 -12.06 -8.78
CA ALA A 55 -7.34 -11.74 -8.70
C ALA A 55 -7.75 -10.77 -9.81
N VAL A 56 -8.91 -11.02 -10.41
CA VAL A 56 -9.52 -10.11 -11.38
C VAL A 56 -9.95 -8.84 -10.64
N ALA A 57 -9.52 -7.67 -11.13
CA ALA A 57 -9.94 -6.39 -10.58
C ALA A 57 -11.48 -6.25 -10.58
N THR A 58 -12.08 -5.51 -9.66
CA THR A 58 -13.54 -5.27 -9.67
C THR A 58 -13.92 -3.90 -10.21
N SER A 59 -12.93 -3.00 -10.32
CA SER A 59 -13.10 -1.65 -10.85
C SER A 59 -11.85 -1.19 -11.59
N THR A 60 -12.01 -0.16 -12.40
CA THR A 60 -10.92 0.53 -13.09
C THR A 60 -11.03 2.03 -12.86
N TRP A 61 -9.89 2.71 -12.82
CA TRP A 61 -9.80 4.16 -12.71
C TRP A 61 -8.99 4.74 -13.87
N HIS A 62 -9.47 5.86 -14.43
CA HIS A 62 -8.85 6.58 -15.54
C HIS A 62 -8.90 8.08 -15.27
N ALA A 63 -7.74 8.76 -15.34
CA ALA A 63 -7.64 10.20 -15.06
C ALA A 63 -8.45 11.09 -16.03
N ASP A 64 -8.54 10.70 -17.30
CA ASP A 64 -9.35 11.40 -18.33
C ASP A 64 -10.83 10.93 -18.35
N GLY A 65 -11.15 9.99 -17.45
CA GLY A 65 -12.39 9.23 -17.48
C GLY A 65 -12.50 8.27 -18.66
N ALA A 66 -13.48 7.38 -18.58
CA ALA A 66 -13.85 6.48 -19.66
C ALA A 66 -15.38 6.38 -19.73
N ALA A 67 -15.91 6.13 -20.92
CA ALA A 67 -17.35 6.04 -21.14
C ALA A 67 -17.94 4.82 -20.42
N CYS A 68 -19.07 5.01 -19.75
CA CYS A 68 -19.90 3.93 -19.25
C CYS A 68 -20.49 3.15 -20.43
N ASP A 69 -20.35 1.83 -20.44
CA ASP A 69 -20.88 0.99 -21.52
C ASP A 69 -22.42 1.01 -21.61
N ARG A 70 -23.13 1.40 -20.53
CA ARG A 70 -24.60 1.49 -20.49
C ARG A 70 -25.15 2.87 -20.86
N CYS A 71 -24.66 3.94 -20.23
CA CYS A 71 -25.22 5.30 -20.42
C CYS A 71 -24.34 6.22 -21.26
N GLY A 72 -23.10 5.83 -21.57
CA GLY A 72 -22.14 6.63 -22.35
C GLY A 72 -21.49 7.77 -21.58
N GLU A 73 -21.88 8.04 -20.32
CA GLU A 73 -21.27 9.09 -19.51
C GLU A 73 -19.80 8.78 -19.22
N ARG A 74 -18.94 9.79 -19.32
CA ARG A 74 -17.54 9.65 -18.91
C ARG A 74 -17.41 9.79 -17.40
N VAL A 75 -16.83 8.78 -16.78
CA VAL A 75 -16.52 8.77 -15.34
C VAL A 75 -15.09 8.31 -15.11
N GLU A 76 -14.47 8.82 -14.05
CA GLU A 76 -13.10 8.47 -13.68
C GLU A 76 -13.00 7.03 -13.19
N ARG A 77 -13.98 6.57 -12.42
CA ARG A 77 -14.06 5.18 -11.93
C ARG A 77 -15.23 4.44 -12.58
N ARG A 78 -14.96 3.22 -13.08
CA ARG A 78 -15.99 2.29 -13.58
C ARG A 78 -15.90 0.95 -12.85
N TRP A 79 -17.02 0.26 -12.74
CA TRP A 79 -17.18 -1.03 -12.06
C TRP A 79 -17.45 -2.11 -13.07
N ARG A 80 -16.90 -3.30 -12.82
CA ARG A 80 -17.17 -4.47 -13.65
C ARG A 80 -18.57 -5.01 -13.33
N ASP A 81 -19.42 -5.03 -14.34
CA ASP A 81 -20.76 -5.63 -14.31
C ASP A 81 -20.77 -6.71 -15.39
N GLU A 82 -20.65 -7.98 -14.98
CA GLU A 82 -20.47 -9.13 -15.87
C GLU A 82 -19.23 -8.97 -16.80
N ALA A 83 -19.43 -8.51 -18.03
CA ALA A 83 -18.38 -8.24 -19.02
C ALA A 83 -18.18 -6.74 -19.33
N ASP A 84 -19.05 -5.88 -18.80
CA ASP A 84 -19.09 -4.44 -19.08
C ASP A 84 -18.44 -3.62 -17.97
N PHE A 85 -18.03 -2.39 -18.30
CA PHE A 85 -17.56 -1.41 -17.32
C PHE A 85 -18.53 -0.24 -17.22
N VAL A 86 -19.30 -0.24 -16.14
CA VAL A 86 -20.39 0.69 -15.91
C VAL A 86 -20.03 1.75 -14.87
N CYS A 87 -20.71 2.91 -14.89
CA CYS A 87 -20.59 3.92 -13.85
C CYS A 87 -21.30 3.48 -12.55
N ALA A 88 -21.16 4.29 -11.49
CA ALA A 88 -21.67 3.98 -10.16
C ALA A 88 -23.20 3.79 -10.20
N ASP A 89 -23.87 4.67 -10.92
CA ASP A 89 -25.32 4.70 -11.06
C ASP A 89 -25.88 3.53 -11.88
N CYS A 90 -25.09 3.03 -12.84
CA CYS A 90 -25.51 1.97 -13.75
C CYS A 90 -25.21 0.56 -13.24
N ALA A 91 -24.37 0.40 -12.22
CA ALA A 91 -24.01 -0.93 -11.77
C ALA A 91 -25.16 -1.63 -11.04
N SER A 92 -25.15 -2.97 -11.08
CA SER A 92 -26.11 -3.78 -10.33
C SER A 92 -25.72 -3.98 -8.85
N TRP A 93 -24.61 -3.35 -8.41
CA TRP A 93 -24.09 -3.43 -7.04
C TRP A 93 -25.05 -2.83 -6.01
#